data_AF-A0A9E1P1N7-F1
#
_entry.id   AF-A0A9E1P1N7-F1
#
_cell.length_a   1.000
_cell.length_b   1.000
_cell.length_c   1.000
_cell.angle_alpha   90.00
_cell.angle_beta   90.00
_cell.angle_gamma   90.00
#
_symmetry.space_group_name_H-M   'P 1'
#
loop_
_entity.id
_entity.type
_entity.pdbx_description
1 polymer ?
#
loop_
_entity_poly.entity_id
_entity_poly.type
_entity_poly.pdbx_seq_one_letter_code
_entity_poly.pdbx_strand_id
1 'polypeptide(L)'
;MLFTLLGNYLMKNYLLGVLSGLAGATLYAVAPDLSWYFWLLFAASLGLIVLSVDIYFGSRAENQVRAGWVGLALFGGTGAVLQALVWSLVL
;
A
#
# COMPACT_ATOMS: atom_id res chain seq x y z
N MET A 1 5.27 13.83 -23.56
CA MET A 1 4.18 13.86 -22.57
C MET A 1 3.76 12.46 -22.12
N LEU A 2 3.55 11.49 -23.03
CA LEU A 2 3.26 10.08 -22.66
C LEU A 2 4.43 9.40 -21.92
N PHE A 3 5.68 9.63 -22.37
CA PHE A 3 6.89 9.04 -21.77
C PHE A 3 7.16 9.52 -20.33
N THR A 4 6.87 10.79 -20.02
CA THR A 4 7.02 11.36 -18.69
C THR A 4 5.94 10.88 -17.72
N LEU A 5 4.71 10.68 -18.22
CA LEU A 5 3.63 10.06 -17.44
C LEU A 5 3.97 8.61 -17.13
N LEU A 6 4.34 7.81 -18.14
CA LEU A 6 4.73 6.41 -17.96
C LEU A 6 5.91 6.26 -16.99
N GLY A 7 6.93 7.13 -17.12
CA GLY A 7 8.07 7.18 -16.21
C GLY A 7 7.66 7.45 -14.77
N ASN A 8 6.79 8.43 -14.52
CA ASN A 8 6.31 8.73 -13.17
C ASN A 8 5.46 7.59 -12.57
N TYR A 9 4.65 6.90 -13.37
CA TYR A 9 3.89 5.73 -12.91
C TYR A 9 4.82 4.55 -12.56
N LEU A 10 5.81 4.27 -13.41
CA LEU A 10 6.81 3.22 -13.18
C LEU A 10 7.65 3.50 -11.93
N MET A 11 8.14 4.74 -11.76
CA MET A 11 8.96 5.13 -10.60
C MET A 11 8.17 5.04 -9.31
N LYS A 12 6.88 5.37 -9.33
CA LYS A 12 6.00 5.33 -8.17
C LYS A 12 5.65 3.90 -7.75
N ASN A 13 5.37 3.02 -8.71
CA ASN A 13 5.13 1.60 -8.44
C ASN A 13 6.40 0.91 -7.94
N TYR A 14 7.56 1.29 -8.48
CA TYR A 14 8.86 0.83 -7.99
C TYR A 14 9.12 1.26 -6.55
N LEU A 15 8.87 2.53 -6.20
CA LEU A 15 9.01 3.03 -4.83
C LEU A 15 8.07 2.29 -3.86
N LEU A 16 6.81 2.05 -4.23
CA LEU A 16 5.88 1.26 -3.42
C LEU A 16 6.34 -0.19 -3.25
N GLY A 17 6.91 -0.80 -4.29
CA GLY A 17 7.53 -2.12 -4.26
C GLY A 17 8.74 -2.18 -3.32
N VAL A 18 9.62 -1.18 -3.35
CA VAL A 18 10.79 -1.10 -2.47
C VAL A 18 10.37 -0.90 -1.02
N LEU A 19 9.40 -0.01 -0.75
CA LEU A 19 8.90 0.23 0.61
C LEU A 19 8.17 -0.99 1.19
N SER A 20 7.38 -1.70 0.39
CA SER A 20 6.72 -2.93 0.81
C SER A 20 7.71 -4.07 1.07
N GLY A 21 8.74 -4.21 0.24
CA GLY A 21 9.83 -5.15 0.44
C GLY A 21 10.63 -4.86 1.72
N LEU A 22 10.97 -3.59 1.97
CA LEU A 22 11.62 -3.16 3.21
C LEU A 22 10.75 -3.44 4.43
N ALA A 23 9.45 -3.13 4.37
CA ALA A 23 8.52 -3.41 5.46
C ALA A 23 8.43 -4.91 5.76
N GLY A 24 8.41 -5.77 4.74
CA GLY A 24 8.41 -7.23 4.90
C GLY A 24 9.72 -7.75 5.50
N ALA A 25 10.86 -7.23 5.04
CA ALA A 25 12.16 -7.59 5.59
C ALA A 25 12.31 -7.18 7.06
N THR A 26 11.83 -5.99 7.44
CA THR A 26 11.79 -5.57 8.85
C THR A 26 10.86 -6.44 9.68
N LEU A 27 9.70 -6.84 9.15
CA LEU A 27 8.77 -7.71 9.85
C LEU A 27 9.42 -9.07 10.15
N TYR A 28 10.13 -9.63 9.16
CA TYR A 28 10.83 -10.91 9.28
C TYR A 28 11.97 -10.85 10.32
N ALA A 29 12.70 -9.73 10.37
CA ALA A 29 13.79 -9.54 11.31
C ALA A 29 13.31 -9.37 12.76
N VAL A 30 12.16 -8.73 12.97
CA VAL A 30 11.63 -8.45 14.32
C VAL A 30 10.83 -9.63 14.87
N ALA A 31 10.04 -10.31 14.04
CA ALA A 31 9.26 -11.48 14.45
C ALA A 31 9.38 -12.60 13.41
N PRO A 32 10.45 -13.40 13.44
CA PRO A 32 10.62 -14.54 12.54
C PRO A 32 9.61 -15.66 12.81
N ASP A 33 9.14 -15.80 14.05
CA ASP A 33 8.14 -16.80 14.46
C ASP A 33 6.69 -16.38 14.22
N LEU A 34 6.47 -15.33 13.40
CA LEU A 34 5.13 -14.84 13.12
C LEU A 34 4.34 -15.89 12.33
N SER A 35 3.14 -16.22 12.82
CA SER A 35 2.26 -17.18 12.17
C SER A 35 1.98 -16.81 10.71
N TRP A 36 1.87 -17.83 9.85
CA TRP A 36 1.68 -17.69 8.40
C TRP A 36 0.51 -16.77 8.00
N TYR A 37 -0.56 -16.70 8.79
CA TYR A 37 -1.72 -15.86 8.51
C TYR A 37 -1.43 -14.35 8.65
N PHE A 38 -0.44 -13.95 9.47
CA PHE A 38 -0.02 -12.55 9.55
C PHE A 38 0.70 -12.08 8.29
N TRP A 39 1.44 -12.97 7.63
CA TRP A 39 2.05 -12.68 6.33
C TRP A 39 1.01 -12.45 5.24
N LEU A 40 -0.12 -13.17 5.28
CA LEU A 40 -1.25 -12.92 4.38
C LEU A 40 -1.95 -11.60 4.69
N LEU A 41 -2.16 -11.27 5.97
CA LEU A 41 -2.73 -9.98 6.37
C LEU A 41 -1.82 -8.81 5.96
N PHE A 42 -0.51 -8.98 6.07
CA PHE A 42 0.49 -8.02 5.61
C PHE A 42 0.49 -7.87 4.08
N ALA A 43 0.39 -8.97 3.33
CA ALA A 43 0.26 -8.89 1.87
C ALA A 43 -1.05 -8.20 1.45
N ALA A 44 -2.15 -8.47 2.16
CA ALA A 44 -3.45 -7.85 1.92
C ALA A 44 -3.45 -6.34 2.25
N SER A 45 -2.83 -5.92 3.36
CA SER A 45 -2.70 -4.50 3.71
C SER A 45 -1.90 -3.74 2.66
N LEU A 46 -0.78 -4.31 2.19
CA LEU A 46 0.01 -3.74 1.10
C LEU A 46 -0.82 -3.60 -0.19
N GLY A 47 -1.59 -4.63 -0.56
CA GLY A 47 -2.48 -4.59 -1.71
C GLY A 47 -3.52 -3.47 -1.63
N LEU A 48 -4.15 -3.30 -0.46
CA LEU A 48 -5.11 -2.22 -0.21
C LEU A 48 -4.48 -0.82 -0.28
N ILE A 49 -3.25 -0.67 0.21
CA ILE A 49 -2.50 0.59 0.13
C ILE A 49 -2.16 0.93 -1.32
N VAL A 50 -1.71 -0.04 -2.12
CA VAL A 50 -1.43 0.16 -3.54
C VAL A 50 -2.70 0.51 -4.31
N LEU A 51 -3.79 -0.23 -4.08
CA LEU A 51 -5.09 0.01 -4.71
C LEU A 51 -5.67 1.38 -4.36
N SER A 52 -5.53 1.81 -3.11
CA SER A 52 -5.88 3.16 -2.64
C SER A 52 -5.14 4.25 -3.42
N VAL A 53 -3.82 4.05 -3.60
CA VAL A 53 -2.99 4.97 -4.36
C VAL A 53 -3.41 4.98 -5.83
N ASP A 54 -3.69 3.84 -6.44
CA ASP A 54 -4.15 3.80 -7.84
C ASP A 54 -5.50 4.51 -8.03
N ILE A 55 -6.47 4.28 -7.14
CA ILE A 55 -7.78 4.93 -7.20
C ILE A 55 -7.66 6.45 -7.00
N TYR A 56 -6.82 6.90 -6.06
CA TYR A 56 -6.62 8.33 -5.81
C TYR A 56 -6.07 9.04 -7.05
N PHE A 57 -5.07 8.46 -7.70
CA PHE A 57 -4.44 9.07 -8.88
C PHE A 57 -5.30 8.92 -10.15
N GLY A 58 -5.98 7.79 -10.34
CA GLY A 58 -6.95 7.61 -11.43
C GLY A 58 -8.09 8.63 -11.35
N SER A 59 -8.63 8.83 -10.15
CA SER A 59 -9.67 9.84 -9.91
C SER A 59 -9.22 11.28 -10.17
N ARG A 60 -7.95 11.61 -9.87
CA ARG A 60 -7.37 12.93 -10.17
C ARG A 60 -7.20 13.15 -11.68
N ALA A 61 -6.90 12.09 -12.45
CA ALA A 61 -6.83 12.16 -13.90
C ALA A 61 -8.20 12.46 -14.54
N GLU A 62 -9.29 11.99 -13.92
CA GLU A 62 -10.67 12.22 -14.37
C GLU A 62 -11.32 13.51 -13.80
N ASN A 63 -10.55 14.37 -13.13
CA ASN A 63 -11.05 15.57 -12.40
C ASN A 63 -12.11 15.27 -11.31
N GLN A 64 -12.25 14.03 -10.86
CA GLN A 64 -13.24 13.60 -9.88
C GLN A 64 -12.67 13.60 -8.46
N VAL A 65 -12.06 14.70 -8.01
CA VAL A 65 -11.28 14.81 -6.75
C VAL A 65 -11.93 14.12 -5.54
N ARG A 66 -13.26 14.20 -5.43
CA ARG A 66 -14.03 13.61 -4.32
C ARG A 66 -13.97 12.08 -4.30
N ALA A 67 -14.01 11.42 -5.47
CA ALA A 67 -13.93 9.96 -5.58
C ALA A 67 -12.54 9.44 -5.15
N GLY A 68 -11.48 10.19 -5.44
CA GLY A 68 -10.11 9.84 -5.07
C GLY A 68 -9.92 9.86 -3.56
N TRP A 69 -10.44 10.88 -2.87
CA TRP A 69 -10.41 10.94 -1.40
C TRP A 69 -11.23 9.82 -0.75
N VAL A 70 -12.37 9.46 -1.33
CA VAL A 70 -13.20 8.35 -0.85
C VAL A 70 -12.47 7.00 -1.01
N GLY A 71 -11.83 6.77 -2.16
CA GLY A 71 -11.00 5.59 -2.39
C GLY A 71 -9.82 5.50 -1.43
N LEU A 72 -9.15 6.63 -1.16
CA LEU A 72 -8.05 6.70 -0.20
C LEU A 72 -8.53 6.43 1.23
N ALA A 73 -9.68 6.98 1.62
CA ALA A 73 -10.25 6.73 2.94
C ALA A 73 -10.68 5.27 3.13
N LEU A 74 -11.35 4.67 2.13
CA LEU A 74 -11.86 3.30 2.19
C LEU A 74 -10.74 2.27 2.13
N PHE A 75 -9.87 2.33 1.12
CA PHE A 75 -8.85 1.31 0.90
C PHE A 75 -7.54 1.64 1.62
N GLY A 76 -7.15 2.91 1.65
CA GLY A 76 -5.94 3.35 2.35
C GLY A 76 -6.11 3.30 3.86
N GLY A 77 -7.28 3.72 4.37
CA GLY A 77 -7.60 3.63 5.79
C GLY A 77 -7.66 2.18 6.29
N THR A 78 -8.34 1.29 5.57
CA THR A 78 -8.39 -0.14 5.94
C THR A 78 -7.02 -0.80 5.83
N GLY A 79 -6.24 -0.50 4.80
CA GLY A 79 -4.86 -0.95 4.67
C GLY A 79 -3.96 -0.49 5.82
N ALA A 80 -4.07 0.78 6.22
CA ALA A 80 -3.31 1.32 7.35
C ALA A 80 -3.70 0.69 8.70
N VAL A 81 -4.99 0.44 8.93
CA VAL A 81 -5.49 -0.22 10.14
C VAL A 81 -5.00 -1.67 10.21
N LEU A 82 -5.07 -2.41 9.11
CA LEU A 82 -4.54 -3.77 9.05
C LEU A 82 -3.01 -3.79 9.27
N GLN A 83 -2.29 -2.84 8.67
CA GLN A 83 -0.86 -2.71 8.86
C GLN A 83 -0.49 -2.39 10.32
N ALA A 84 -1.25 -1.51 10.98
CA ALA A 84 -1.07 -1.18 12.38
C ALA A 84 -1.38 -2.37 13.30
N LEU A 85 -2.43 -3.14 12.99
CA LEU A 85 -2.80 -4.37 13.69
C LEU A 85 -1.68 -5.40 13.64
N VAL A 86 -1.14 -5.65 12.44
CA VAL A 86 0.01 -6.55 12.26
C VAL A 86 1.19 -6.10 13.12
N TRP A 87 1.53 -4.81 13.12
CA TRP A 87 2.62 -4.28 13.94
C TRP A 87 2.35 -4.35 15.44
N SER A 88 1.14 -4.07 15.92
CA SER A 88 0.79 -4.11 17.34
C SER A 88 0.79 -5.51 17.94
N LEU A 89 0.65 -6.54 17.10
CA LEU A 89 0.67 -7.95 17.51
C LEU A 89 2.07 -8.58 17.38
N VAL A 90 2.98 -7.88 16.69
CA VAL A 90 4.39 -8.23 16.51
C VAL A 90 5.29 -7.66 17.62
N LEU A 91 4.95 -6.48 18.13
CA LEU A 91 5.63 -5.78 19.24
C LEU A 91 5.17 -6.29 20.61
#